data_AF-A0A7K4GPT4-F1
#
_entry.id   AF-A0A7K4GPT4-F1
#
_cell.length_a   1.000
_cell.length_b   1.000
_cell.length_c   1.000
_cell.angle_alpha   90.00
_cell.angle_beta   90.00
_cell.angle_gamma   90.00
#
_symmetry.space_group_name_H-M   'P 1'
#
loop_
_entity.id
_entity.type
_entity.pdbx_description
1 polymer ?
#
loop_
_entity_poly.entity_id
_entity_poly.type
_entity_poly.pdbx_seq_one_letter_code
_entity_poly.pdbx_strand_id
1 'polypeptide(L)'
;MTRCPRCGNDTKSDNYVCNFCGKRLRVEKIENFSIFKRVEEDFTSPARWYVLILWLFIKPNRALWNINHKRKNAPGYRIMLFNALLYGLMGLSYFSHINILSIPPLSIDRFYVNLAAFIAFFAFGFMFYLIFGLILIWIFSKGANITVDFSERLESRFGKEGEEKEKYSEAEMSPFSIYKGGTLHQQQAKKNKMLLCAFAPYLLINAVEILIILIGIPNITIPDMLSLDSILSAPYFASPVWTVLYIIDALTIGIWVPILIAISIRELSNSSTFRVLISSLAIGLTVAVIFYFLRPTFII
;
A
#
# COMPACT_ATOMS: atom_id res chain seq x y z
N MET A 1 -17.81 -2.51 -29.87
CA MET A 1 -17.91 -1.28 -29.04
C MET A 1 -19.34 -1.15 -28.54
N THR A 2 -19.55 -0.58 -27.37
CA THR A 2 -20.89 -0.35 -26.80
C THR A 2 -21.07 1.14 -26.51
N ARG A 3 -22.20 1.73 -26.90
CA ARG A 3 -22.49 3.13 -26.56
C ARG A 3 -22.92 3.25 -25.12
N CYS A 4 -22.41 4.27 -24.43
CA CYS A 4 -22.84 4.57 -23.08
C CYS A 4 -24.29 5.09 -23.09
N PRO A 5 -25.22 4.51 -22.29
CA PRO A 5 -26.61 4.94 -22.28
C PRO A 5 -26.81 6.34 -21.68
N ARG A 6 -25.82 6.87 -20.93
CA ARG A 6 -25.90 8.21 -20.31
C ARG A 6 -25.37 9.32 -21.21
N CYS A 7 -24.21 9.12 -21.82
CA CYS A 7 -23.52 10.19 -22.57
C CYS A 7 -23.30 9.89 -24.05
N GLY A 8 -23.77 8.75 -24.57
CA GLY A 8 -23.66 8.39 -25.99
C GLY A 8 -22.26 7.97 -26.47
N ASN A 9 -21.19 8.28 -25.73
CA ASN A 9 -19.82 7.93 -26.13
C ASN A 9 -19.62 6.43 -26.33
N ASP A 10 -18.83 6.10 -27.35
CA ASP A 10 -18.36 4.74 -27.59
C ASP A 10 -17.41 4.29 -26.49
N THR A 11 -17.67 3.11 -25.96
CA THR A 11 -16.84 2.47 -24.93
C THR A 11 -16.39 1.12 -25.42
N LYS A 12 -15.16 0.72 -25.06
CA LYS A 12 -14.71 -0.67 -25.26
C LYS A 12 -15.67 -1.60 -24.52
N SER A 13 -16.02 -2.72 -25.15
CA SER A 13 -17.08 -3.62 -24.66
C SER A 13 -16.73 -4.24 -23.31
N ASP A 14 -15.46 -4.36 -22.98
CA ASP A 14 -14.91 -4.93 -21.75
C ASP A 14 -14.76 -3.92 -20.59
N ASN A 15 -15.13 -2.66 -20.80
CA ASN A 15 -15.14 -1.64 -19.75
C ASN A 15 -16.33 -1.83 -18.80
N TYR A 16 -16.08 -1.64 -17.51
CA TYR A 16 -17.12 -1.74 -16.48
C TYR A 16 -17.80 -0.40 -16.18
N VAL A 17 -17.12 0.70 -16.45
CA VAL A 17 -17.58 2.07 -16.25
C VAL A 17 -17.33 2.87 -17.52
N CYS A 18 -18.18 3.84 -17.84
CA CYS A 18 -17.87 4.78 -18.90
C CYS A 18 -16.70 5.68 -18.46
N ASN A 19 -15.60 5.68 -19.22
CA ASN A 19 -14.43 6.51 -18.90
C ASN A 19 -14.73 8.02 -18.86
N PHE A 20 -15.81 8.44 -19.54
CA PHE A 20 -16.17 9.84 -19.73
C PHE A 20 -17.21 10.33 -18.70
N CYS A 21 -18.36 9.67 -18.60
CA CYS A 21 -19.46 10.07 -17.70
C CYS A 21 -19.58 9.24 -16.41
N GLY A 22 -18.74 8.21 -16.23
CA GLY A 22 -18.70 7.43 -14.99
C GLY A 22 -19.87 6.51 -14.78
N LYS A 23 -20.80 6.47 -15.75
CA LYS A 23 -21.94 5.57 -15.66
C LYS A 23 -21.45 4.13 -15.66
N ARG A 24 -21.94 3.35 -14.70
CA ARG A 24 -21.70 1.93 -14.64
C ARG A 24 -22.34 1.22 -15.83
N LEU A 25 -21.54 0.39 -16.50
CA LEU A 25 -21.94 -0.38 -17.69
C LEU A 25 -22.17 -1.86 -17.34
N ARG A 26 -21.42 -2.38 -16.36
CA ARG A 26 -21.47 -3.79 -15.94
C ARG A 26 -21.40 -3.92 -14.43
N VAL A 27 -22.01 -4.98 -13.91
CA VAL A 27 -22.08 -5.31 -12.49
C VAL A 27 -21.47 -6.69 -12.29
N GLU A 28 -20.44 -6.80 -11.45
CA GLU A 28 -19.89 -8.10 -11.05
C GLU A 28 -20.55 -8.59 -9.76
N LYS A 29 -20.74 -9.92 -9.61
CA LYS A 29 -21.29 -10.52 -8.38
C LYS A 29 -20.49 -10.13 -7.12
N ILE A 30 -19.16 -9.98 -7.25
CA ILE A 30 -18.28 -9.58 -6.15
C ILE A 30 -18.59 -8.17 -5.62
N GLU A 31 -19.24 -7.31 -6.40
CA GLU A 31 -19.63 -5.96 -5.97
C GLU A 31 -20.79 -5.93 -4.96
N ASN A 32 -21.39 -7.10 -4.67
CA ASN A 32 -22.33 -7.24 -3.56
C ASN A 32 -21.64 -7.04 -2.20
N PHE A 33 -20.33 -7.28 -2.11
CA PHE A 33 -19.54 -6.96 -0.93
C PHE A 33 -19.19 -5.47 -0.92
N SER A 34 -19.43 -4.80 0.22
CA SER A 34 -19.27 -3.35 0.37
C SER A 34 -17.86 -2.85 0.00
N ILE A 35 -16.83 -3.66 0.26
CA ILE A 35 -15.42 -3.34 -0.05
C ILE A 35 -15.16 -3.28 -1.56
N PHE A 36 -15.87 -4.07 -2.36
CA PHE A 36 -15.69 -4.16 -3.80
C PHE A 36 -16.73 -3.36 -4.58
N LYS A 37 -17.77 -2.82 -3.94
CA LYS A 37 -18.77 -1.98 -4.61
C LYS A 37 -18.10 -0.78 -5.30
N ARG A 38 -18.38 -0.57 -6.60
CA ARG A 38 -17.91 0.64 -7.33
C ARG A 38 -18.67 1.88 -6.86
N VAL A 39 -17.97 3.01 -6.84
CA VAL A 39 -18.53 4.31 -6.46
C VAL A 39 -19.09 4.99 -7.71
N GLU A 40 -20.38 5.38 -7.65
CA GLU A 40 -21.11 6.05 -8.73
C GLU A 40 -21.42 7.52 -8.41
N GLU A 41 -20.81 8.07 -7.36
CA GLU A 41 -20.98 9.46 -6.92
C GLU A 41 -20.33 10.44 -7.91
N ASP A 42 -20.92 11.62 -8.07
CA ASP A 42 -20.29 12.70 -8.84
C ASP A 42 -19.05 13.22 -8.07
N PHE A 43 -17.94 13.39 -8.77
CA PHE A 43 -16.71 13.86 -8.16
C PHE A 43 -16.77 15.38 -7.95
N THR A 44 -16.88 15.81 -6.68
CA THR A 44 -16.92 17.23 -6.32
C THR A 44 -15.55 17.79 -6.00
N SER A 45 -14.80 17.12 -5.13
CA SER A 45 -13.47 17.56 -4.70
C SER A 45 -12.61 16.41 -4.15
N PRO A 46 -11.28 16.51 -4.28
CA PRO A 46 -10.36 15.54 -3.69
C PRO A 46 -10.39 15.65 -2.16
N ALA A 47 -10.48 14.51 -1.47
CA ALA A 47 -10.36 14.50 -0.03
C ALA A 47 -8.93 14.85 0.40
N ARG A 48 -8.78 15.37 1.62
CA ARG A 48 -7.45 15.64 2.19
C ARG A 48 -6.70 14.32 2.41
N TRP A 49 -5.39 14.36 2.27
CA TRP A 49 -4.53 13.17 2.28
C TRP A 49 -4.67 12.29 3.54
N TYR A 50 -4.88 12.88 4.72
CA TYR A 50 -5.04 12.14 5.97
C TYR A 50 -6.40 11.43 6.05
N VAL A 51 -7.45 12.04 5.47
CA VAL A 51 -8.77 11.41 5.33
C VAL A 51 -8.68 10.22 4.38
N LEU A 52 -7.91 10.36 3.29
CA LEU A 52 -7.67 9.26 2.36
C LEU A 52 -6.97 8.07 3.03
N ILE A 53 -5.97 8.32 3.89
CA ILE A 53 -5.31 7.26 4.66
C ILE A 53 -6.32 6.55 5.57
N LEU A 54 -7.13 7.29 6.33
CA LEU A 54 -8.18 6.72 7.18
C LEU A 54 -9.17 5.87 6.37
N TRP A 55 -9.61 6.38 5.21
CA TRP A 55 -10.53 5.66 4.34
C TRP A 55 -9.94 4.40 3.71
N LEU A 56 -8.63 4.28 3.55
CA LEU A 56 -8.02 3.03 3.08
C LEU A 56 -8.29 1.85 4.05
N PHE A 57 -8.53 2.13 5.33
CA PHE A 57 -8.92 1.12 6.32
C PHE A 57 -10.44 0.89 6.36
N ILE A 58 -11.23 1.98 6.34
CA ILE A 58 -12.69 1.89 6.60
C ILE A 58 -13.50 1.67 5.30
N LYS A 59 -13.14 2.35 4.20
CA LYS A 59 -13.86 2.34 2.92
C LYS A 59 -12.86 2.40 1.73
N PRO A 60 -12.10 1.33 1.49
CA PRO A 60 -10.99 1.34 0.55
C PRO A 60 -11.41 1.60 -0.91
N ASN A 61 -12.57 1.11 -1.33
CA ASN A 61 -13.16 1.44 -2.64
C ASN A 61 -13.31 2.94 -2.85
N ARG A 62 -13.85 3.67 -1.86
CA ARG A 62 -14.03 5.12 -1.94
C ARG A 62 -12.70 5.86 -1.88
N ALA A 63 -11.77 5.40 -1.04
CA ALA A 63 -10.44 5.99 -0.95
C ALA A 63 -9.71 5.91 -2.30
N LEU A 64 -9.64 4.72 -2.90
CA LEU A 64 -8.93 4.48 -4.15
C LEU A 64 -9.63 5.11 -5.34
N TRP A 65 -10.96 5.16 -5.34
CA TRP A 65 -11.72 5.96 -6.30
C TRP A 65 -11.36 7.45 -6.21
N ASN A 66 -11.34 8.05 -5.01
CA ASN A 66 -10.99 9.47 -4.84
C ASN A 66 -9.52 9.74 -5.22
N ILE A 67 -8.59 8.85 -4.84
CA ILE A 67 -7.17 8.91 -5.22
C ILE A 67 -7.01 8.87 -6.75
N ASN A 68 -7.79 8.04 -7.43
CA ASN A 68 -7.77 7.93 -8.89
C ASN A 68 -8.17 9.23 -9.58
N HIS A 69 -9.00 10.08 -8.96
CA HIS A 69 -9.40 11.37 -9.52
C HIS A 69 -8.31 12.45 -9.36
N LYS A 70 -7.38 12.30 -8.39
CA LYS A 70 -6.26 13.23 -8.18
C LYS A 70 -4.94 12.50 -7.87
N ARG A 71 -4.48 11.70 -8.83
CA ARG A 71 -3.33 10.78 -8.65
C ARG A 71 -2.01 11.46 -8.35
N LYS A 72 -1.81 12.71 -8.81
CA LYS A 72 -0.61 13.52 -8.50
C LYS A 72 -0.40 13.67 -6.99
N ASN A 73 -1.49 13.73 -6.24
CA ASN A 73 -1.51 13.97 -4.79
C ASN A 73 -1.80 12.69 -3.98
N ALA A 74 -1.71 11.51 -4.61
CA ALA A 74 -1.90 10.24 -3.91
C ALA A 74 -0.92 10.12 -2.72
N PRO A 75 -1.37 9.65 -1.55
CA PRO A 75 -0.55 9.62 -0.33
C PRO A 75 0.47 8.46 -0.29
N GLY A 76 0.69 7.71 -1.38
CA GLY A 76 1.53 6.50 -1.38
C GLY A 76 2.94 6.69 -0.80
N TYR A 77 3.66 7.74 -1.20
CA TYR A 77 4.99 8.02 -0.62
C TYR A 77 4.92 8.47 0.85
N ARG A 78 3.81 9.08 1.29
CA ARG A 78 3.61 9.45 2.70
C ARG A 78 3.36 8.21 3.54
N ILE A 79 2.57 7.26 3.03
CA ILE A 79 2.36 5.97 3.66
C ILE A 79 3.70 5.24 3.83
N MET A 80 4.54 5.21 2.79
CA MET A 80 5.90 4.64 2.87
C MET A 80 6.75 5.33 3.94
N LEU A 81 6.75 6.67 3.99
CA LEU A 81 7.49 7.43 5.01
C LEU A 81 6.98 7.15 6.43
N PHE A 82 5.66 7.09 6.64
CA PHE A 82 5.09 6.76 7.94
C PHE A 82 5.39 5.32 8.36
N ASN A 83 5.39 4.37 7.43
CA ASN A 83 5.83 3.00 7.70
C ASN A 83 7.30 2.96 8.14
N ALA A 84 8.18 3.74 7.49
CA ALA A 84 9.57 3.88 7.91
C ALA A 84 9.72 4.50 9.30
N LEU A 85 8.92 5.53 9.63
CA LEU A 85 8.87 6.13 10.97
C LEU A 85 8.46 5.10 12.04
N LEU A 86 7.44 4.29 11.75
CA LEU A 86 7.02 3.21 12.64
C LEU A 86 8.14 2.16 12.80
N TYR A 87 8.89 1.86 11.75
CA TYR A 87 10.04 0.97 11.84
C TYR A 87 11.13 1.52 12.77
N GLY A 88 11.37 2.83 12.75
CA GLY A 88 12.23 3.51 13.72
C GLY A 88 11.73 3.35 15.17
N LEU A 89 10.43 3.53 15.40
CA LEU A 89 9.80 3.32 16.71
C LEU A 89 9.84 1.85 17.15
N MET A 90 9.77 0.91 16.20
CA MET A 90 9.96 -0.51 16.44
C MET A 90 11.38 -0.79 16.93
N GLY A 91 12.40 -0.17 16.33
CA GLY A 91 13.77 -0.20 16.82
C GLY A 91 13.90 0.33 18.26
N LEU A 92 13.23 1.43 18.60
CA LEU A 92 13.22 1.92 19.98
C LEU A 92 12.56 0.94 20.95
N SER A 93 11.46 0.32 20.53
CA SER A 93 10.74 -0.68 21.32
C SER A 93 11.56 -1.96 21.49
N TYR A 94 12.40 -2.29 20.51
CA TYR A 94 13.38 -3.37 20.62
C TYR A 94 14.46 -3.03 21.66
N PHE A 95 15.04 -1.83 21.57
CA PHE A 95 16.14 -1.39 22.44
C PHE A 95 15.70 -1.09 23.88
N SER A 96 14.41 -0.83 24.13
CA SER A 96 13.90 -0.65 25.50
C SER A 96 14.07 -1.89 26.37
N HIS A 97 14.13 -3.09 25.76
CA HIS A 97 14.38 -4.35 26.46
C HIS A 97 15.87 -4.63 26.73
N ILE A 98 16.79 -3.79 26.25
CA ILE A 98 18.23 -3.95 26.44
C ILE A 98 18.69 -3.02 27.55
N ASN A 99 18.98 -3.58 28.72
CA ASN A 99 19.58 -2.85 29.83
C ASN A 99 21.10 -2.95 29.75
N ILE A 100 21.77 -1.80 29.66
CA ILE A 100 23.23 -1.72 29.53
C ILE A 100 23.77 -1.28 30.89
N LEU A 101 24.48 -2.17 31.59
CA LEU A 101 24.92 -1.90 32.97
C LEU A 101 25.89 -0.70 33.05
N SER A 102 26.68 -0.46 32.00
CA SER A 102 27.59 0.68 31.92
C SER A 102 26.89 2.03 31.69
N ILE A 103 25.62 2.05 31.29
CA ILE A 103 24.89 3.27 30.92
C ILE A 103 23.61 3.40 31.76
N PRO A 104 23.52 4.39 32.67
CA PRO A 104 22.31 4.62 33.45
C PRO A 104 21.08 4.89 32.56
N PRO A 105 19.87 4.44 32.95
CA PRO A 105 18.68 4.51 32.09
C PRO A 105 18.18 5.93 31.77
N LEU A 106 18.49 6.91 32.62
CA LEU A 106 18.09 8.32 32.46
C LEU A 106 19.27 9.23 32.09
N SER A 107 20.33 8.68 31.48
CA SER A 107 21.49 9.45 31.05
C SER A 107 21.34 10.03 29.64
N ILE A 108 22.13 11.08 29.36
CA ILE A 108 22.27 11.64 28.01
C ILE A 108 22.85 10.60 27.05
N ASP A 109 23.77 9.75 27.53
CA ASP A 109 24.35 8.67 26.73
C ASP A 109 23.28 7.67 26.27
N ARG A 110 22.33 7.32 27.15
CA ARG A 110 21.19 6.46 26.79
C ARG A 110 20.30 7.11 25.73
N PHE A 111 20.10 8.44 25.81
CA PHE A 111 19.37 9.17 24.78
C PHE A 111 20.05 9.06 23.41
N TYR A 112 21.38 9.25 23.34
CA TYR A 112 22.12 9.12 22.07
C TYR A 112 22.08 7.70 21.52
N VAL A 113 22.19 6.67 22.36
CA VAL A 113 22.06 5.27 21.95
C VAL A 113 20.68 5.00 21.36
N ASN A 114 19.61 5.45 22.04
CA ASN A 114 18.24 5.31 21.55
C ASN A 114 18.01 6.07 20.23
N LEU A 115 18.51 7.30 20.13
CA LEU A 115 18.41 8.10 18.91
C LEU A 115 19.15 7.44 17.74
N ALA A 116 20.35 6.90 17.98
CA ALA A 116 21.11 6.16 16.97
C ALA A 116 20.35 4.91 16.51
N ALA A 117 19.78 4.15 17.45
CA ALA A 117 18.94 2.99 17.14
C ALA A 117 17.70 3.38 16.31
N PHE A 118 17.00 4.45 16.70
CA PHE A 118 15.87 4.98 15.95
C PHE A 118 16.26 5.35 14.51
N ILE A 119 17.35 6.10 14.33
CA ILE A 119 17.83 6.53 13.00
C ILE A 119 18.23 5.33 12.16
N ALA A 120 18.95 4.36 12.72
CA ALA A 120 19.36 3.15 12.02
C ALA A 120 18.16 2.34 11.53
N PHE A 121 17.18 2.08 12.42
CA PHE A 121 15.95 1.37 12.06
C PHE A 121 15.06 2.17 11.11
N PHE A 122 14.97 3.49 11.27
CA PHE A 122 14.25 4.35 10.33
C PHE A 122 14.84 4.29 8.93
N ALA A 123 16.18 4.42 8.81
CA ALA A 123 16.88 4.37 7.53
C ALA A 123 16.74 2.99 6.87
N PHE A 124 16.92 1.92 7.65
CA PHE A 124 16.70 0.55 7.20
C PHE A 124 15.27 0.34 6.74
N GLY A 125 14.28 0.74 7.56
CA GLY A 125 12.86 0.64 7.24
C GLY A 125 12.48 1.42 5.99
N PHE A 126 13.03 2.63 5.81
CA PHE A 126 12.82 3.43 4.60
C PHE A 126 13.32 2.70 3.34
N MET A 127 14.56 2.19 3.38
CA MET A 127 15.13 1.43 2.27
C MET A 127 14.37 0.13 2.02
N PHE A 128 14.00 -0.59 3.08
CA PHE A 128 13.20 -1.81 3.01
C PHE A 128 11.86 -1.55 2.32
N TYR A 129 11.04 -0.62 2.81
CA TYR A 129 9.73 -0.33 2.21
C TYR A 129 9.83 0.23 0.79
N LEU A 130 10.89 0.98 0.48
CA LEU A 130 11.12 1.48 -0.88
C LEU A 130 11.39 0.30 -1.84
N ILE A 131 12.37 -0.54 -1.54
CA ILE A 131 12.74 -1.68 -2.39
C ILE A 131 11.59 -2.69 -2.47
N PHE A 132 11.06 -3.08 -1.31
CA PHE A 132 9.97 -4.04 -1.19
C PHE A 132 8.71 -3.57 -1.91
N GLY A 133 8.32 -2.30 -1.73
CA GLY A 133 7.17 -1.71 -2.40
C GLY A 133 7.35 -1.67 -3.92
N LEU A 134 8.53 -1.32 -4.42
CA LEU A 134 8.84 -1.32 -5.86
C LEU A 134 8.78 -2.72 -6.47
N ILE A 135 9.38 -3.71 -5.81
CA ILE A 135 9.37 -5.11 -6.25
C ILE A 135 7.93 -5.63 -6.28
N LEU A 136 7.16 -5.44 -5.21
CA LEU A 136 5.79 -5.93 -5.16
C LEU A 136 4.89 -5.25 -6.20
N ILE A 137 4.98 -3.93 -6.36
CA ILE A 137 4.26 -3.21 -7.40
C ILE A 137 4.59 -3.78 -8.79
N TRP A 138 5.84 -4.12 -9.03
CA TRP A 138 6.27 -4.73 -10.29
C TRP A 138 5.64 -6.11 -10.48
N ILE A 139 5.71 -7.00 -9.49
CA ILE A 139 5.12 -8.36 -9.56
C ILE A 139 3.59 -8.27 -9.74
N PHE A 140 2.89 -7.47 -8.94
CA PHE A 140 1.44 -7.28 -9.06
C PHE A 140 1.05 -6.68 -10.41
N SER A 141 1.81 -5.71 -10.92
CA SER A 141 1.56 -5.15 -12.26
C SER A 141 1.71 -6.23 -13.35
N LYS A 142 2.70 -7.13 -13.23
CA LYS A 142 2.90 -8.24 -14.16
C LYS A 142 1.74 -9.24 -14.09
N GLY A 143 1.28 -9.62 -12.90
CA GLY A 143 0.10 -10.47 -12.74
C GLY A 143 -1.18 -9.85 -13.32
N ALA A 144 -1.33 -8.54 -13.15
CA ALA A 144 -2.44 -7.79 -13.73
C ALA A 144 -2.37 -7.74 -15.26
N ASN A 145 -1.17 -7.64 -15.84
CA ASN A 145 -1.01 -7.70 -17.30
C ASN A 145 -1.46 -9.04 -17.86
N ILE A 146 -1.12 -10.16 -17.21
CA ILE A 146 -1.52 -11.50 -17.65
C ILE A 146 -3.04 -11.69 -17.62
N THR A 147 -3.73 -11.05 -16.67
CA THR A 147 -5.16 -11.29 -16.43
C THR A 147 -6.11 -10.30 -17.08
N VAL A 148 -5.69 -9.05 -17.25
CA VAL A 148 -6.54 -7.95 -17.73
C VAL A 148 -5.82 -6.96 -18.65
N ASP A 149 -4.63 -7.28 -19.17
CA ASP A 149 -3.88 -6.38 -20.06
C ASP A 149 -3.66 -4.98 -19.45
N PHE A 150 -3.31 -4.97 -18.16
CA PHE A 150 -3.29 -3.77 -17.32
C PHE A 150 -2.52 -2.58 -17.94
N SER A 151 -1.33 -2.81 -18.50
CA SER A 151 -0.51 -1.80 -19.18
C SER A 151 -1.22 -1.20 -20.39
N GLU A 152 -1.77 -2.02 -21.29
CA GLU A 152 -2.47 -1.56 -22.49
C GLU A 152 -3.73 -0.76 -22.12
N ARG A 153 -4.48 -1.23 -21.12
CA ARG A 153 -5.64 -0.50 -20.62
C ARG A 153 -5.26 0.85 -20.04
N LEU A 154 -4.19 0.90 -19.24
CA LEU A 154 -3.71 2.10 -18.59
C LEU A 154 -3.23 3.13 -19.63
N GLU A 155 -2.51 2.69 -20.66
CA GLU A 155 -2.10 3.52 -21.79
C GLU A 155 -3.30 3.98 -22.61
N SER A 156 -4.25 3.11 -22.93
CA SER A 156 -5.45 3.49 -23.69
C SER A 156 -6.33 4.51 -22.95
N ARG A 157 -6.26 4.54 -21.61
CA ARG A 157 -7.06 5.44 -20.78
C ARG A 157 -6.36 6.76 -20.49
N PHE A 158 -5.03 6.74 -20.37
CA PHE A 158 -4.26 7.90 -19.93
C PHE A 158 -3.17 8.36 -20.91
N GLY A 159 -3.02 7.74 -22.08
CA GLY A 159 -1.91 8.00 -22.99
C GLY A 159 -0.57 7.49 -22.45
N LYS A 160 0.50 7.68 -23.23
CA LYS A 160 1.87 7.35 -22.81
C LYS A 160 2.42 8.40 -21.85
N GLU A 161 3.35 7.99 -20.98
CA GLU A 161 4.07 8.94 -20.12
C GLU A 161 5.00 9.80 -20.98
N GLY A 162 4.84 11.13 -20.90
CA GLY A 162 5.69 12.10 -21.61
C GLY A 162 5.01 12.81 -22.78
N GLU A 163 3.85 12.35 -23.24
CA GLU A 163 3.06 13.05 -24.25
C GLU A 163 2.27 14.21 -23.61
N GLU A 164 2.34 15.40 -24.22
CA GLU A 164 1.50 16.53 -23.84
C GLU A 164 0.04 16.17 -24.13
N LYS A 165 -0.76 16.09 -23.07
CA LYS A 165 -2.18 15.80 -23.18
C LYS A 165 -2.92 17.03 -23.67
N GLU A 166 -3.78 16.85 -24.66
CA GLU A 166 -4.72 17.88 -25.12
C GLU A 166 -5.48 18.47 -23.92
N LYS A 167 -5.30 19.77 -23.70
CA LYS A 167 -6.07 20.51 -22.71
C LYS A 167 -7.41 20.88 -23.34
N TYR A 168 -8.42 20.03 -23.16
CA TYR A 168 -9.79 20.38 -23.53
C TYR A 168 -10.28 21.62 -22.78
N SER A 169 -10.90 22.53 -23.51
CA SER A 169 -11.62 23.69 -22.97
C SER A 169 -12.88 23.23 -22.22
N GLU A 170 -13.25 23.87 -21.11
CA GLU A 170 -14.50 23.54 -20.39
C GLU A 170 -15.74 23.64 -21.26
N ALA A 171 -15.72 24.52 -22.27
CA ALA A 171 -16.81 24.67 -23.25
C ALA A 171 -16.94 23.48 -24.20
N GLU A 172 -15.88 22.69 -24.39
CA GLU A 172 -15.88 21.49 -25.26
C GLU A 172 -16.24 20.22 -24.50
N MET A 173 -16.36 20.29 -23.17
CA MET A 173 -16.69 19.14 -22.35
C MET A 173 -18.19 18.91 -22.29
N SER A 174 -18.60 17.64 -22.45
CA SER A 174 -20.03 17.33 -22.30
C SER A 174 -20.51 17.68 -20.87
N PRO A 175 -21.78 18.09 -20.73
CA PRO A 175 -22.40 18.32 -19.42
C PRO A 175 -22.51 17.05 -18.56
N PHE A 176 -22.31 15.87 -19.15
CA PHE A 176 -22.35 14.58 -18.48
C PHE A 176 -20.98 14.06 -18.04
N SER A 177 -19.90 14.83 -18.22
CA SER A 177 -18.57 14.39 -17.81
C SER A 177 -18.51 14.27 -16.27
N ILE A 178 -17.85 13.23 -15.74
CA ILE A 178 -17.60 13.11 -14.29
C ILE A 178 -16.75 14.28 -13.79
N TYR A 179 -15.93 14.82 -14.70
CA TYR A 179 -14.98 15.87 -14.43
C TYR A 179 -15.58 17.18 -14.93
N LYS A 180 -16.36 17.86 -14.09
CA LYS A 180 -16.58 19.30 -14.26
C LYS A 180 -15.18 19.94 -14.30
N GLY A 181 -14.67 20.27 -15.49
CA GLY A 181 -13.28 20.71 -15.71
C GLY A 181 -12.31 19.71 -16.37
N GLY A 182 -12.73 18.51 -16.81
CA GLY A 182 -11.99 17.68 -17.80
C GLY A 182 -10.76 16.93 -17.32
N THR A 183 -10.56 16.86 -16.00
CA THR A 183 -9.25 16.55 -15.42
C THR A 183 -8.72 15.12 -15.60
N LEU A 184 -9.54 14.09 -15.87
CA LEU A 184 -9.02 12.71 -15.88
C LEU A 184 -8.31 12.32 -17.17
N HIS A 185 -8.78 12.81 -18.32
CA HIS A 185 -8.06 12.67 -19.59
C HIS A 185 -6.75 13.46 -19.58
N GLN A 186 -6.70 14.55 -18.81
CA GLN A 186 -5.52 15.42 -18.67
C GLN A 186 -4.50 14.92 -17.62
N GLN A 187 -4.84 13.94 -16.77
CA GLN A 187 -3.93 13.46 -15.72
C GLN A 187 -3.16 12.20 -16.14
N GLN A 188 -1.84 12.19 -15.91
CA GLN A 188 -0.99 11.00 -16.03
C GLN A 188 -1.47 9.87 -15.11
N ALA A 189 -1.17 8.62 -15.48
CA ALA A 189 -1.59 7.45 -14.73
C ALA A 189 -0.94 7.38 -13.33
N LYS A 190 0.30 7.86 -13.15
CA LYS A 190 1.04 7.85 -11.86
C LYS A 190 0.87 6.55 -11.07
N LYS A 191 0.99 5.43 -11.80
CA LYS A 191 0.70 4.07 -11.35
C LYS A 191 1.32 3.77 -9.99
N ASN A 192 2.62 4.05 -9.84
CA ASN A 192 3.37 3.70 -8.63
C ASN A 192 2.84 4.43 -7.40
N LYS A 193 2.50 5.72 -7.49
CA LYS A 193 1.97 6.48 -6.35
C LYS A 193 0.62 5.94 -5.85
N MET A 194 -0.22 5.49 -6.78
CA MET A 194 -1.52 4.92 -6.45
C MET A 194 -1.39 3.51 -5.89
N LEU A 195 -0.60 2.64 -6.52
CA LEU A 195 -0.36 1.28 -5.99
C LEU A 195 0.37 1.30 -4.64
N LEU A 196 1.23 2.29 -4.38
CA LEU A 196 1.85 2.46 -3.07
C LEU A 196 0.82 2.70 -1.95
N CYS A 197 -0.38 3.18 -2.26
CA CYS A 197 -1.44 3.35 -1.27
C CYS A 197 -1.98 2.01 -0.75
N ALA A 198 -1.79 0.92 -1.50
CA ALA A 198 -2.21 -0.41 -1.07
C ALA A 198 -1.36 -0.98 0.08
N PHE A 199 -0.22 -0.35 0.40
CA PHE A 199 0.62 -0.69 1.56
C PHE A 199 0.22 0.04 2.84
N ALA A 200 -0.91 0.75 2.85
CA ALA A 200 -1.47 1.35 4.06
C ALA A 200 -1.68 0.37 5.23
N PRO A 201 -2.05 -0.92 5.02
CA PRO A 201 -2.20 -1.88 6.10
C PRO A 201 -0.99 -1.97 7.03
N TYR A 202 0.23 -1.84 6.48
CA TYR A 202 1.45 -1.85 7.28
C TYR A 202 1.51 -0.75 8.34
N LEU A 203 0.81 0.37 8.16
CA LEU A 203 0.78 1.42 9.19
C LEU A 203 0.11 0.91 10.47
N LEU A 204 -0.98 0.16 10.32
CA LEU A 204 -1.69 -0.42 11.45
C LEU A 204 -0.91 -1.59 12.02
N ILE A 205 -0.40 -2.46 11.14
CA ILE A 205 0.30 -3.68 11.54
C ILE A 205 1.60 -3.34 12.26
N ASN A 206 2.45 -2.47 11.73
CA ASN A 206 3.66 -2.04 12.42
C ASN A 206 3.35 -1.40 13.78
N ALA A 207 2.24 -0.65 13.89
CA ALA A 207 1.83 -0.08 15.18
C ALA A 207 1.43 -1.16 16.19
N VAL A 208 0.73 -2.20 15.75
CA VAL A 208 0.39 -3.37 16.59
C VAL A 208 1.65 -4.17 16.95
N GLU A 209 2.55 -4.39 16.00
CA GLU A 209 3.81 -5.09 16.21
C GLU A 209 4.71 -4.39 17.22
N ILE A 210 4.80 -3.06 17.15
CA ILE A 210 5.48 -2.23 18.17
C ILE A 210 4.94 -2.55 19.56
N LEU A 211 3.62 -2.61 19.74
CA LEU A 211 3.00 -2.92 21.04
C LEU A 211 3.29 -4.36 21.49
N ILE A 212 3.25 -5.31 20.55
CA ILE A 212 3.58 -6.72 20.83
C ILE A 212 5.03 -6.85 21.28
N ILE A 213 5.96 -6.18 20.60
CA ILE A 213 7.39 -6.17 20.92
C ILE A 213 7.59 -5.64 22.34
N LEU A 214 7.00 -4.47 22.63
CA LEU A 214 7.16 -3.74 23.89
C LEU A 214 6.69 -4.55 25.11
N ILE A 215 5.72 -5.47 24.93
CA ILE A 215 5.15 -6.29 26.00
C ILE A 215 5.77 -7.69 26.02
N GLY A 216 5.98 -8.29 24.85
CA GLY A 216 6.25 -9.72 24.71
C GLY A 216 7.72 -10.11 24.75
N ILE A 217 8.64 -9.19 24.45
CA ILE A 217 10.07 -9.51 24.39
C ILE A 217 10.68 -9.51 25.81
N PRO A 218 11.50 -10.52 26.16
CA PRO A 218 12.19 -10.55 27.45
C PRO A 218 13.27 -9.47 27.55
N ASN A 219 13.43 -8.88 28.73
CA ASN A 219 14.53 -7.97 29.01
C ASN A 219 15.86 -8.72 29.07
N ILE A 220 16.91 -8.14 28.51
CA ILE A 220 18.29 -8.64 28.60
C ILE A 220 19.19 -7.60 29.25
N THR A 221 20.13 -8.06 30.05
CA THR A 221 21.17 -7.22 30.65
C THR A 221 22.50 -7.52 29.99
N ILE A 222 23.11 -6.50 29.40
CA ILE A 222 24.46 -6.59 28.84
C ILE A 222 25.44 -5.74 29.65
N PRO A 223 26.67 -6.23 29.91
CA PRO A 223 27.66 -5.50 30.68
C PRO A 223 28.13 -4.23 29.95
N ASP A 224 28.33 -4.30 28.63
CA ASP A 224 28.73 -3.16 27.81
C ASP A 224 28.32 -3.31 26.32
N MET A 225 28.27 -2.20 25.58
CA MET A 225 27.84 -2.14 24.17
C MET A 225 28.72 -2.95 23.22
N LEU A 226 29.98 -3.22 23.59
CA LEU A 226 30.92 -3.98 22.77
C LEU A 226 30.73 -5.52 22.87
N SER A 227 29.87 -6.00 23.76
CA SER A 227 29.67 -7.44 24.01
C SER A 227 28.68 -8.10 23.03
N LEU A 228 28.95 -7.99 21.73
CA LEU A 228 28.11 -8.51 20.62
C LEU A 228 27.77 -10.01 20.71
N ASP A 229 28.67 -10.84 21.24
CA ASP A 229 28.46 -12.30 21.36
C ASP A 229 27.33 -12.66 22.34
N SER A 230 27.13 -11.81 23.36
CA SER A 230 26.04 -11.98 24.33
C SER A 230 24.67 -11.64 23.74
N ILE A 231 24.63 -10.80 22.70
CA ILE A 231 23.40 -10.38 22.01
C ILE A 231 22.95 -11.47 21.04
N LEU A 232 23.88 -12.04 20.26
CA LEU A 232 23.58 -13.04 19.23
C LEU A 232 23.14 -14.41 19.80
N SER A 233 23.55 -14.73 21.02
CA SER A 233 23.21 -15.99 21.71
C SER A 233 22.02 -15.87 22.68
N ALA A 234 21.40 -14.69 22.76
CA ALA A 234 20.39 -14.42 23.77
C ALA A 234 19.05 -15.15 23.49
N PRO A 235 18.33 -15.61 24.53
CA PRO A 235 16.95 -16.12 24.43
C PRO A 235 15.97 -15.12 23.79
N TYR A 236 16.42 -13.88 23.67
CA TYR A 236 15.84 -12.77 22.93
C TYR A 236 15.51 -13.10 21.46
N PHE A 237 16.40 -13.75 20.71
CA PHE A 237 16.15 -14.13 19.31
C PHE A 237 15.35 -15.43 19.15
N ALA A 238 15.31 -16.26 20.19
CA ALA A 238 14.52 -17.48 20.24
C ALA A 238 13.08 -17.26 20.73
N SER A 239 12.68 -16.01 21.00
CA SER A 239 11.36 -15.70 21.54
C SER A 239 10.24 -16.09 20.56
N PRO A 240 9.16 -16.79 21.01
CA PRO A 240 8.02 -17.14 20.16
C PRO A 240 7.24 -15.92 19.68
N VAL A 241 7.48 -14.75 20.27
CA VAL A 241 6.90 -13.47 19.82
C VAL A 241 7.25 -13.18 18.37
N TRP A 242 8.47 -13.52 17.93
CA TRP A 242 8.88 -13.34 16.53
C TRP A 242 7.99 -14.12 15.57
N THR A 243 7.60 -15.35 15.91
CA THR A 243 6.66 -16.15 15.10
C THR A 243 5.30 -15.46 14.97
N VAL A 244 4.79 -14.86 16.05
CA VAL A 244 3.51 -14.13 16.01
C VAL A 244 3.60 -12.92 15.06
N LEU A 245 4.68 -12.14 15.16
CA LEU A 245 4.93 -11.00 14.27
C LEU A 245 4.99 -11.46 12.80
N TYR A 246 5.71 -12.55 12.51
CA TYR A 246 5.83 -13.08 11.15
C TYR A 246 4.50 -13.57 10.57
N ILE A 247 3.62 -14.16 11.39
CA ILE A 247 2.28 -14.56 10.95
C ILE A 247 1.44 -13.33 10.59
N ILE A 248 1.48 -12.28 11.40
CA ILE A 248 0.75 -11.03 11.15
C ILE A 248 1.23 -10.39 9.84
N ASP A 249 2.55 -10.29 9.65
CA ASP A 249 3.18 -9.83 8.41
C ASP A 249 2.72 -10.66 7.19
N ALA A 250 2.77 -11.99 7.31
CA ALA A 250 2.39 -12.90 6.24
C ALA A 250 0.91 -12.77 5.85
N LEU A 251 0.01 -12.63 6.82
CA LEU A 251 -1.42 -12.37 6.57
C LEU A 251 -1.65 -11.03 5.88
N THR A 252 -0.87 -10.01 6.26
CA THR A 252 -0.96 -8.67 5.68
C THR A 252 -0.56 -8.68 4.20
N ILE A 253 0.54 -9.34 3.87
CA ILE A 253 1.02 -9.54 2.48
C ILE A 253 0.10 -10.47 1.70
N GLY A 254 -0.37 -11.55 2.34
CA GLY A 254 -1.11 -12.62 1.68
C GLY A 254 -2.56 -12.26 1.37
N ILE A 255 -3.17 -11.38 2.18
CA ILE A 255 -4.61 -11.10 2.12
C ILE A 255 -4.87 -9.61 1.93
N TRP A 256 -4.42 -8.77 2.86
CA TRP A 256 -4.87 -7.37 2.91
C TRP A 256 -4.29 -6.52 1.77
N VAL A 257 -2.97 -6.56 1.56
CA VAL A 257 -2.31 -5.83 0.47
C VAL A 257 -2.87 -6.23 -0.90
N PRO A 258 -3.04 -7.53 -1.23
CA PRO A 258 -3.67 -7.98 -2.47
C PRO A 258 -5.07 -7.41 -2.72
N ILE A 259 -5.91 -7.32 -1.69
CA ILE A 259 -7.26 -6.74 -1.82
C ILE A 259 -7.17 -5.27 -2.24
N LEU A 260 -6.31 -4.48 -1.59
CA LEU A 260 -6.14 -3.06 -1.92
C LEU A 260 -5.46 -2.86 -3.28
N ILE A 261 -4.50 -3.70 -3.63
CA ILE A 261 -3.87 -3.72 -4.96
C ILE A 261 -4.93 -4.01 -6.03
N ALA A 262 -5.79 -5.00 -5.82
CA ALA A 262 -6.82 -5.36 -6.79
C ALA A 262 -7.82 -4.22 -7.02
N ILE A 263 -8.26 -3.56 -5.95
CA ILE A 263 -9.11 -2.36 -6.06
C ILE A 263 -8.36 -1.24 -6.80
N SER A 264 -7.07 -1.01 -6.49
CA SER A 264 -6.28 0.04 -7.12
C SER A 264 -6.12 -0.18 -8.63
N ILE A 265 -5.78 -1.41 -9.04
CA ILE A 265 -5.63 -1.80 -10.44
C ILE A 265 -6.97 -1.70 -11.16
N ARG A 266 -8.06 -2.14 -10.53
CA ARG A 266 -9.41 -1.99 -11.09
C ARG A 266 -9.76 -0.53 -11.34
N GLU A 267 -9.52 0.34 -10.37
CA GLU A 267 -9.80 1.77 -10.51
C GLU A 267 -8.95 2.41 -11.61
N LEU A 268 -7.69 1.99 -11.77
CA LEU A 268 -6.80 2.49 -12.83
C LEU A 268 -7.19 1.98 -14.23
N SER A 269 -7.47 0.69 -14.37
CA SER A 269 -7.67 0.05 -15.68
C SER A 269 -9.12 -0.16 -16.09
N ASN A 270 -10.07 0.14 -15.20
CA ASN A 270 -11.50 -0.07 -15.44
C ASN A 270 -11.82 -1.51 -15.88
N SER A 271 -11.16 -2.47 -15.24
CA SER A 271 -11.19 -3.89 -15.56
C SER A 271 -12.03 -4.69 -14.55
N SER A 272 -12.09 -6.02 -14.71
CA SER A 272 -12.79 -6.93 -13.82
C SER A 272 -12.13 -6.98 -12.45
N THR A 273 -12.89 -6.72 -11.39
CA THR A 273 -12.43 -6.83 -9.99
C THR A 273 -12.06 -8.27 -9.67
N PHE A 274 -12.87 -9.23 -10.12
CA PHE A 274 -12.69 -10.64 -9.77
C PHE A 274 -11.41 -11.22 -10.36
N ARG A 275 -11.14 -10.98 -11.64
CA ARG A 275 -9.93 -11.48 -12.32
C ARG A 275 -8.65 -10.93 -11.68
N VAL A 276 -8.64 -9.63 -11.38
CA VAL A 276 -7.50 -8.98 -10.74
C VAL A 276 -7.33 -9.43 -9.29
N LEU A 277 -8.42 -9.66 -8.57
CA LEU A 277 -8.36 -10.13 -7.19
C LEU A 277 -7.75 -11.54 -7.10
N ILE A 278 -8.13 -12.46 -7.98
CA ILE A 278 -7.56 -13.82 -8.00
C ILE A 278 -6.06 -13.77 -8.24
N SER A 279 -5.60 -13.04 -9.26
CA SER A 279 -4.16 -12.94 -9.54
C SER A 279 -3.40 -12.24 -8.42
N SER A 280 -3.99 -11.20 -7.83
CA SER A 280 -3.39 -10.50 -6.68
C SER A 280 -3.30 -11.41 -5.46
N LEU A 281 -4.33 -12.19 -5.13
CA LEU A 281 -4.29 -13.12 -4.00
C LEU A 281 -3.27 -14.24 -4.23
N ALA A 282 -3.22 -14.82 -5.43
CA ALA A 282 -2.25 -15.85 -5.77
C ALA A 282 -0.79 -15.34 -5.60
N ILE A 283 -0.50 -14.13 -6.11
CA ILE A 283 0.80 -13.48 -5.93
C ILE A 283 1.07 -13.19 -4.45
N GLY A 284 0.10 -12.59 -3.75
CA GLY A 284 0.24 -12.23 -2.35
C GLY A 284 0.55 -13.44 -1.48
N LEU A 285 -0.20 -14.53 -1.64
CA LEU A 285 0.03 -15.78 -0.93
C LEU A 285 1.41 -16.39 -1.25
N THR A 286 1.81 -16.38 -2.52
CA THR A 286 3.13 -16.89 -2.92
C THR A 286 4.26 -16.08 -2.28
N VAL A 287 4.15 -14.75 -2.31
CA VAL A 287 5.13 -13.86 -1.66
C VAL A 287 5.12 -14.06 -0.15
N ALA A 288 3.94 -14.15 0.48
CA ALA A 288 3.82 -14.37 1.92
C ALA A 288 4.51 -15.67 2.36
N VAL A 289 4.31 -16.77 1.61
CA VAL A 289 4.97 -18.06 1.86
C VAL A 289 6.49 -17.92 1.74
N ILE A 290 6.99 -17.32 0.66
CA ILE A 290 8.43 -17.11 0.46
C ILE A 290 9.02 -16.29 1.60
N PHE A 291 8.41 -15.17 1.95
CA PHE A 291 8.90 -14.29 3.02
C PHE A 291 8.82 -14.92 4.40
N TYR A 292 7.80 -15.74 4.66
CA TYR A 292 7.68 -16.46 5.92
C TYR A 292 8.81 -17.49 6.10
N PHE A 293 9.11 -18.28 5.06
CA PHE A 293 10.18 -19.30 5.12
C PHE A 293 11.60 -18.73 5.01
N LEU A 294 11.78 -17.53 4.44
CA LEU A 294 13.08 -16.85 4.43
C LEU A 294 13.47 -16.25 5.79
N ARG A 295 12.62 -16.35 6.83
CA ARG A 295 12.93 -15.78 8.15
C ARG A 295 13.98 -16.62 8.88
N PRO A 296 14.97 -15.97 9.55
CA PRO A 296 16.06 -16.67 10.24
C PRO A 296 15.61 -17.72 11.26
N THR A 297 14.47 -17.51 11.93
CA THR A 297 13.93 -18.43 12.94
C THR A 297 13.55 -19.81 12.41
N PHE A 298 13.43 -20.00 11.08
CA PHE A 298 13.16 -21.28 10.45
C PHE A 298 14.35 -21.86 9.70
N ILE A 299 15.44 -21.09 9.59
CA ILE A 299 16.66 -21.46 8.86
C ILE A 299 17.75 -21.96 9.82
N ILE A 300 17.64 -21.63 11.11
CA ILE A 300 18.52 -22.04 12.22
C ILE A 300 17.85 -23.18 12.97
#